data_AF-A0A7C4GNB0-F1
#
_entry.id   AF-A0A7C4GNB0-F1
#
_cell.length_a   1.000
_cell.length_b   1.000
_cell.length_c   1.000
_cell.angle_alpha   90.00
_cell.angle_beta   90.00
_cell.angle_gamma   90.00
#
_symmetry.space_group_name_H-M   'P 1'
#
loop_
_entity.id
_entity.type
_entity.pdbx_description
1 polymer ?
#
loop_
_entity_poly.entity_id
_entity_poly.type
_entity_poly.pdbx_seq_one_letter_code
_entity_poly.pdbx_strand_id
1 'polypeptide(L)' 'MAEVTVAKVKELFDPEDELVFIRVGDVYIVEKLDYVRILERMRVKFKDLSEEEKEKIALEAKKW' A
#
# COMPACT_ATOMS: atom_id res chain seq x y z
N MET A 1 -22.29 6.74 8.68
CA MET A 1 -23.31 6.32 7.69
C MET A 1 -22.56 5.67 6.56
N ALA A 2 -22.86 4.42 6.21
CA ALA A 2 -22.18 3.74 5.11
C ALA A 2 -23.01 3.94 3.82
N GLU A 3 -22.36 4.37 2.76
CA GLU A 3 -22.95 4.47 1.42
C GLU A 3 -22.45 3.27 0.59
N VAL A 4 -23.37 2.58 -0.10
CA VAL A 4 -23.05 1.39 -0.89
C VAL A 4 -23.41 1.66 -2.35
N THR A 5 -22.41 1.54 -3.22
CA THR A 5 -22.57 1.69 -4.67
C THR A 5 -22.16 0.38 -5.35
N VAL A 6 -22.97 -0.09 -6.29
CA VAL A 6 -22.71 -1.30 -7.08
C VAL A 6 -22.37 -0.87 -8.51
N ALA A 7 -21.20 -1.28 -9.01
CA ALA A 7 -20.73 -0.99 -10.36
C ALA A 7 -20.03 -2.22 -10.96
N LYS A 8 -19.85 -2.24 -12.29
CA LYS A 8 -19.07 -3.30 -12.93
C LYS A 8 -17.58 -3.06 -12.69
N VAL A 9 -16.80 -4.12 -12.51
CA VAL A 9 -15.34 -4.02 -12.28
C VAL A 9 -14.66 -3.19 -13.37
N LYS A 10 -15.02 -3.39 -14.65
CA LYS A 10 -14.48 -2.65 -15.80
C LYS A 10 -14.80 -1.15 -15.82
N GLU A 11 -15.73 -0.70 -14.98
CA GLU A 11 -16.08 0.72 -14.83
C GLU A 11 -15.24 1.37 -13.73
N LEU A 12 -14.55 0.57 -12.91
CA LEU A 12 -13.75 1.01 -11.77
C LEU A 12 -12.24 0.81 -11.99
N PHE A 13 -11.84 -0.19 -12.79
CA PHE A 13 -10.46 -0.59 -12.99
C PHE A 13 -10.17 -0.90 -14.45
N ASP A 14 -8.95 -0.60 -14.87
CA ASP A 14 -8.40 -1.01 -16.16
C ASP A 14 -7.85 -2.44 -16.10
N PRO A 15 -7.85 -3.21 -17.21
CA PRO A 15 -7.33 -4.58 -17.22
C PRO A 15 -5.84 -4.70 -16.87
N GLU A 16 -5.08 -3.63 -17.06
CA GLU A 16 -3.65 -3.56 -16.76
C GLU A 16 -3.36 -3.02 -15.34
N ASP A 17 -4.40 -2.70 -14.57
CA ASP A 17 -4.22 -2.21 -13.21
C ASP A 17 -3.67 -3.31 -12.30
N GLU A 18 -2.60 -2.99 -11.60
CA GLU A 18 -2.15 -3.78 -10.47
C GLU A 18 -3.05 -3.47 -9.26
N LEU A 19 -3.61 -4.52 -8.64
CA LEU A 19 -4.56 -4.39 -7.55
C LEU A 19 -4.03 -5.02 -6.27
N VAL A 20 -4.30 -4.37 -5.14
CA VAL A 20 -4.07 -4.94 -3.81
C VAL A 20 -5.38 -5.44 -3.25
N PHE A 21 -5.37 -6.67 -2.76
CA PHE A 21 -6.48 -7.28 -2.05
C PHE A 21 -6.12 -7.39 -0.57
N ILE A 22 -6.87 -6.70 0.28
CA ILE A 22 -6.70 -6.70 1.73
C ILE A 22 -7.92 -7.37 2.35
N ARG A 23 -7.72 -8.48 3.06
CA ARG A 23 -8.80 -9.15 3.79
C ARG A 23 -8.91 -8.56 5.20
N VAL A 24 -10.10 -8.06 5.55
CA VAL A 24 -10.42 -7.57 6.89
C VAL A 24 -11.64 -8.35 7.40
N GLY A 25 -11.38 -9.36 8.23
CA GLY A 25 -12.41 -10.30 8.68
C GLY A 25 -12.99 -11.12 7.52
N ASP A 26 -14.28 -10.89 7.24
CA ASP A 26 -15.07 -11.51 6.17
C ASP A 26 -15.19 -10.64 4.90
N VAL A 27 -14.59 -9.43 4.90
CA VAL A 27 -14.64 -8.50 3.78
C VAL A 27 -13.30 -8.41 3.07
N TYR A 28 -13.33 -8.26 1.75
CA TYR A 28 -12.17 -7.89 0.93
C TYR A 28 -12.25 -6.42 0.53
N ILE A 29 -11.19 -5.67 0.81
CA ILE A 29 -10.96 -4.33 0.28
C ILE A 29 -10.06 -4.50 -0.95
N VAL A 30 -10.48 -3.92 -2.07
CA VAL A 30 -9.74 -3.94 -3.34
C VAL A 30 -9.37 -2.51 -3.70
N GLU A 31 -8.08 -2.25 -3.83
CA GLU A 31 -7.57 -0.93 -4.20
C GLU A 31 -6.61 -1.05 -5.39
N LYS A 32 -6.63 -0.05 -6.28
CA LYS A 32 -5.60 0.11 -7.30
C LYS A 32 -4.27 0.46 -6.62
N LEU A 33 -3.22 -0.26 -7.01
CA LEU A 33 -1.89 -0.06 -6.49
C LEU A 33 -1.33 1.25 -7.06
N ASP A 34 -1.07 2.20 -6.17
CA ASP A 34 -0.38 3.44 -6.48
C ASP A 34 0.99 3.42 -5.82
N TYR A 35 2.00 3.02 -6.60
CA TYR A 35 3.39 2.93 -6.16
C TYR A 35 3.92 4.27 -5.62
N VAL A 36 3.50 5.40 -6.20
CA VAL A 36 3.95 6.73 -5.74
C VAL A 36 3.43 6.99 -4.35
N ARG A 37 2.13 6.76 -4.11
CA ARG A 37 1.53 6.89 -2.76
C ARG A 37 2.16 5.95 -1.74
N ILE A 38 2.50 4.73 -2.14
CA ILE A 38 3.16 3.76 -1.26
C ILE A 38 4.55 4.27 -0.87
N LEU A 39 5.34 4.71 -1.84
CA LEU A 39 6.67 5.26 -1.60
C LEU A 39 6.62 6.54 -0.75
N GLU A 40 5.62 7.40 -0.95
CA GLU A 40 5.42 8.59 -0.11
C GLU A 40 5.09 8.20 1.35
N ARG A 41 4.19 7.24 1.56
CA ARG A 41 3.88 6.73 2.91
C ARG A 41 5.11 6.12 3.58
N MET A 42 5.91 5.37 2.82
CA MET A 42 7.17 4.83 3.32
C MET A 42 8.15 5.96 3.66
N ARG A 43 8.32 6.95 2.79
CA ARG A 43 9.19 8.11 3.02
C ARG A 43 8.85 8.85 4.32
N VAL A 44 7.56 9.04 4.62
CA VAL A 44 7.14 9.63 5.90
C VAL A 44 7.59 8.76 7.08
N LYS A 45 7.35 7.45 7.03
CA LYS A 45 7.83 6.53 8.08
C LYS A 45 9.35 6.60 8.26
N PHE A 46 10.12 6.65 7.17
CA PHE A 46 11.58 6.77 7.21
C PHE A 46 12.07 8.13 7.73
N LYS A 47 11.30 9.21 7.53
CA LYS A 47 11.64 10.54 8.04
C LYS A 47 11.60 10.59 9.56
N ASP A 48 10.66 9.86 10.17
CA ASP A 48 10.44 9.85 11.62
C ASP A 48 11.37 8.87 12.35
N LEU A 49 12.19 8.10 11.62
CA LEU A 49 13.20 7.22 12.22
C LEU A 49 14.43 8.01 12.69
N SER A 50 14.96 7.59 13.83
CA SER A 50 16.30 7.98 14.28
C SER A 50 17.40 7.44 13.36
N GLU A 51 18.59 8.02 13.44
CA GLU A 51 19.74 7.55 12.65
C GLU A 51 20.13 6.11 13.01
N GLU A 52 20.00 5.70 14.27
CA GLU A 52 20.27 4.33 14.73
C GLU A 52 19.30 3.32 14.10
N GLU A 53 18.02 3.67 13.99
CA GLU A 53 17.01 2.85 13.31
C GLU A 53 17.27 2.76 11.80
N LYS A 54 17.68 3.86 11.17
CA LYS A 54 18.07 3.86 9.75
C LYS A 54 19.29 2.99 9.50
N GLU A 55 20.29 3.05 10.38
CA GLU A 55 21.51 2.26 10.29
C GLU A 55 21.21 0.75 10.44
N LYS A 56 20.34 0.38 11.37
CA LYS A 56 19.87 -1.01 11.52
C LYS A 56 19.20 -1.53 10.25
N ILE A 57 18.29 -0.75 9.65
CA ILE A 57 17.62 -1.13 8.39
C ILE A 57 18.63 -1.27 7.26
N ALA A 58 19.61 -0.36 7.15
CA ALA A 58 20.65 -0.43 6.13
C ALA A 58 21.54 -1.69 6.29
N LEU A 59 21.84 -2.08 7.53
CA LEU A 59 22.59 -3.30 7.83
C LEU A 59 21.80 -4.58 7.52
N GLU A 60 20.48 -4.58 7.72
CA GLU A 60 19.60 -5.70 7.35
C GLU A 60 19.46 -5.83 5.82
N ALA A 61 19.33 -4.71 5.11
CA ALA A 61 19.21 -4.70 3.65
C ALA A 61 20.47 -5.22 2.94
N LYS A 62 21.67 -4.97 3.48
CA LYS A 62 22.94 -5.50 2.94
C LYS A 62 23.09 -7.03 3.05
N LYS A 63 22.22 -7.72 3.78
CA LYS A 63 22.24 -9.18 3.92
C LYS A 63 21.49 -9.92 2.81
N TRP A 64 20.78 -9.19 1.95
CA TRP A 64 20.06 -9.68 0.78
C TRP A 64 20.78 -9.24 -0.49
#